data_AF-A0A9Q0WLW8-F1
#
_entry.id   AF-A0A9Q0WLW8-F1
#
_cell.length_a   1.000
_cell.length_b   1.000
_cell.length_c   1.000
_cell.angle_alpha   90.00
_cell.angle_beta   90.00
_cell.angle_gamma   90.00
#
_symmetry.space_group_name_H-M   'P 1'
#
loop_
_entity.id
_entity.type
_entity.pdbx_description
1 polymer ?
#
loop_
_entity_poly.entity_id
_entity_poly.type
_entity_poly.pdbx_seq_one_letter_code
_entity_poly.pdbx_strand_id
1 'polypeptide(L)'
;MAFHNFLPGLLITLLATLLAIVFYSDDYTNSQNMYPFTCSDSEVIRICNASLYHTNYDGLQKEQLASIYGVSPSRTISISSASRQDYLVTVPCSCKNINGTVGYFYDAIHNVSQGEMFFNVSAQIFNGQVWWVENEARLFNPGYNFSMHLLCGCTRSKSQIVVTYTVQLHDTLSDISSRLSSTVGGTLVP
;
A
#
# COMPACT_ATOMS: atom_id res chain seq x y z
N MET A 1 16.91 35.95 53.80
CA MET A 1 17.23 35.93 52.36
C MET A 1 16.31 34.92 51.71
N ALA A 2 15.50 35.39 50.77
CA ALA A 2 14.25 34.76 50.35
C ALA A 2 14.46 33.58 49.38
N PHE A 3 13.87 32.43 49.70
CA PHE A 3 13.63 31.34 48.76
C PHE A 3 12.21 31.47 48.19
N HIS A 4 12.00 32.49 47.37
CA HIS A 4 10.78 32.59 46.56
C HIS A 4 11.23 32.82 45.12
N ASN A 5 10.91 31.87 44.23
CA ASN A 5 10.74 32.00 42.77
C ASN A 5 11.18 30.77 41.94
N PHE A 6 11.59 29.65 42.55
CA PHE A 6 11.98 28.45 41.77
C PHE A 6 10.82 27.54 41.33
N LEU A 7 9.65 27.62 41.98
CA LEU A 7 8.47 26.81 41.63
C LEU A 7 7.82 27.15 40.28
N PRO A 8 7.61 28.43 39.90
CA PRO A 8 6.94 28.75 38.64
C PRO A 8 7.80 28.39 37.42
N GLY A 9 9.13 28.46 37.52
CA GLY A 9 10.04 28.05 36.44
C GLY A 9 9.95 26.56 36.12
N LEU A 10 9.85 25.71 37.16
CA LEU A 10 9.79 24.26 36.99
C LEU A 10 8.45 23.81 36.36
N LEU A 11 7.34 24.46 36.72
CA LEU A 11 6.03 24.19 36.12
C LEU A 11 5.98 24.60 34.64
N ILE A 12 6.62 25.71 34.25
CA ILE A 12 6.68 26.16 32.86
C ILE A 12 7.50 25.19 32.01
N THR A 13 8.62 24.68 32.52
CA THR A 13 9.42 23.66 31.81
C THR A 13 8.69 22.34 31.66
N LEU A 14 7.94 21.91 32.68
CA LEU A 14 7.17 20.67 32.64
C LEU A 14 5.99 20.76 31.65
N LEU A 15 5.30 21.91 31.63
CA LEU A 15 4.21 22.17 30.68
C LEU A 15 4.72 22.26 29.24
N ALA A 16 5.90 22.86 29.01
CA ALA A 16 6.53 22.89 27.70
C ALA A 16 6.94 21.49 27.21
N THR A 17 7.43 20.61 28.09
CA THR A 17 7.71 19.21 27.73
C THR A 17 6.45 18.40 27.48
N LEU A 18 5.35 18.66 28.22
CA LEU A 18 4.06 17.98 28.01
C LEU A 18 3.37 18.44 26.72
N LEU A 19 3.51 19.71 26.33
CA LEU A 19 3.01 20.24 25.05
C LEU A 19 3.83 19.79 23.85
N ALA A 20 5.14 19.54 24.00
CA ALA A 20 5.97 19.01 22.93
C ALA A 20 5.63 17.54 22.57
N ILE A 21 5.01 16.79 23.49
CA ILE A 21 4.57 15.40 23.24
C ILE A 21 3.25 15.36 22.44
N VAL A 22 2.51 16.47 22.32
CA VAL A 22 1.16 16.49 21.72
C VAL A 22 1.15 16.94 20.25
N PHE A 23 2.28 17.33 19.66
CA PHE A 23 2.35 17.67 18.24
C PHE A 23 3.52 16.97 17.54
N TYR A 24 3.56 15.64 17.60
CA TYR A 24 4.01 14.89 16.45
C TYR A 24 2.80 14.73 15.53
N SER A 25 2.41 15.82 14.87
CA SER A 25 1.66 15.69 13.65
C SER A 25 2.64 15.06 12.66
N ASP A 26 2.57 13.73 12.53
CA ASP A 26 3.06 13.10 11.31
C ASP A 26 2.40 13.87 10.17
N ASP A 27 3.23 14.61 9.45
CA ASP A 27 2.87 15.32 8.25
C ASP A 27 2.51 14.24 7.22
N TYR A 28 1.29 13.71 7.31
CA TYR A 28 0.73 12.79 6.34
C TYR A 28 0.33 13.62 5.11
N THR A 29 1.28 14.36 4.55
CA THR A 29 1.23 14.91 3.18
C THR A 29 1.35 13.75 2.20
N ASN A 30 0.32 12.91 2.17
CA ASN A 30 -0.54 12.66 1.03
C ASN A 30 0.06 12.71 -0.39
N SER A 31 1.21 12.06 -0.56
CA SER A 31 1.72 11.60 -1.83
C SER A 31 2.71 10.49 -1.50
N GLN A 32 2.22 9.28 -1.26
CA GLN A 32 3.11 8.14 -1.47
C GLN A 32 3.54 8.25 -2.95
N ASN A 33 4.83 8.46 -3.19
CA ASN A 33 5.43 8.57 -4.53
C ASN A 33 5.36 7.22 -5.24
N MET A 34 4.14 6.76 -5.50
CA MET A 34 3.83 5.63 -6.34
C MET A 34 3.67 6.14 -7.75
N TYR A 35 4.21 5.39 -8.71
CA TYR A 35 4.03 5.67 -10.12
C TYR A 35 3.32 4.47 -10.75
N PRO A 36 2.22 4.70 -11.50
CA PRO A 36 1.55 3.62 -12.20
C PRO A 36 2.49 2.93 -13.18
N PHE A 37 2.41 1.61 -13.25
CA PHE A 37 3.13 0.86 -14.27
C PHE A 37 2.53 1.20 -15.63
N THR A 38 3.34 1.76 -16.54
CA THR A 38 2.88 2.22 -17.85
C THR A 38 2.33 1.06 -18.68
N CYS A 39 1.21 1.30 -19.34
CA CYS A 39 0.65 0.33 -20.28
C CYS A 39 1.62 0.00 -21.42
N SER A 40 1.70 -1.28 -21.79
CA SER A 40 2.38 -1.70 -23.02
C SER A 40 1.63 -1.17 -24.25
N ASP A 41 2.38 -0.68 -25.24
CA ASP A 41 1.83 -0.27 -26.54
C ASP A 41 1.26 -1.46 -27.34
N SER A 42 1.64 -2.69 -26.98
CA SER A 42 1.08 -3.89 -27.58
C SER A 42 -0.34 -4.15 -27.08
N GLU A 43 -1.31 -4.16 -27.99
CA GLU A 43 -2.71 -4.51 -27.70
C GLU A 43 -2.90 -5.89 -27.06
N VAL A 44 -1.93 -6.80 -27.25
CA VAL A 44 -1.96 -8.15 -26.68
C VAL A 44 -1.75 -8.13 -25.15
N ILE A 45 -1.08 -7.11 -24.61
CA ILE A 45 -0.72 -7.04 -23.19
C ILE A 45 -1.62 -6.03 -22.48
N ARG A 46 -2.92 -6.07 -22.76
CA ARG A 46 -3.90 -5.24 -22.04
C ARG A 46 -4.32 -5.83 -20.71
N ILE A 47 -4.25 -7.15 -20.55
CA ILE A 47 -4.62 -7.88 -19.34
C ILE A 47 -3.57 -8.97 -19.06
N CYS A 48 -3.19 -9.15 -17.80
CA CYS A 48 -2.33 -10.23 -17.34
C CYS A 48 -2.67 -10.64 -15.90
N ASN A 49 -2.10 -11.74 -15.42
CA ASN A 49 -2.03 -11.97 -13.98
C ASN A 49 -0.86 -11.16 -13.41
N ALA A 50 -1.11 -10.47 -12.31
CA ALA A 50 -0.09 -9.83 -11.48
C ALA A 50 -0.27 -10.27 -10.02
N SER A 51 0.73 -10.03 -9.18
CA SER A 51 0.61 -10.32 -7.75
C SER A 51 0.73 -9.04 -6.91
N LEU A 52 -0.05 -8.97 -5.85
CA LEU A 52 0.02 -7.93 -4.84
C LEU A 52 0.64 -8.56 -3.59
N TYR A 53 1.77 -8.02 -3.13
CA TYR A 53 2.40 -8.49 -1.91
C TYR A 53 1.67 -7.94 -0.71
N HIS A 54 1.05 -8.80 0.09
CA HIS A 54 0.37 -8.41 1.31
C HIS A 54 1.21 -8.73 2.54
N THR A 55 1.50 -7.68 3.31
CA THR A 55 2.23 -7.78 4.57
C THR A 55 1.25 -7.98 5.70
N ASN A 56 1.26 -9.17 6.31
CA ASN A 56 0.20 -9.60 7.20
C ASN A 56 0.47 -9.23 8.67
N TYR A 57 0.53 -7.94 8.97
CA TYR A 57 0.73 -7.48 10.35
C TYR A 57 -0.44 -7.85 11.26
N ASP A 58 -1.65 -7.94 10.72
CA ASP A 58 -2.88 -8.17 11.48
C ASP A 58 -3.19 -9.67 11.69
N GLY A 59 -2.34 -10.57 11.19
CA GLY A 59 -2.50 -12.02 11.36
C GLY A 59 -3.76 -12.59 10.68
N LEU A 60 -4.21 -11.95 9.60
CA LEU A 60 -5.36 -12.39 8.82
C LEU A 60 -5.15 -13.80 8.25
N GLN A 61 -6.23 -14.56 8.25
CA GLN A 61 -6.27 -15.85 7.57
C GLN A 61 -6.36 -15.65 6.05
N LYS A 62 -5.87 -16.64 5.32
CA LYS A 62 -5.84 -16.64 3.85
C LYS A 62 -7.22 -16.36 3.22
N GLU A 63 -8.28 -16.90 3.81
CA GLU A 63 -9.66 -16.76 3.35
C GLU A 63 -10.18 -15.33 3.54
N GLN A 64 -9.86 -14.73 4.69
CA GLN A 64 -10.21 -13.34 4.98
C GLN A 64 -9.49 -12.39 4.03
N LEU A 65 -8.20 -12.62 3.82
CA LEU A 65 -7.40 -11.83 2.90
C LEU A 65 -7.92 -11.94 1.45
N ALA A 66 -8.23 -13.16 1.00
CA ALA A 66 -8.81 -13.37 -0.32
C ALA A 66 -10.14 -12.61 -0.50
N SER A 67 -10.97 -12.55 0.54
CA SER A 67 -12.21 -11.78 0.54
C SER A 67 -11.96 -10.27 0.46
N ILE A 68 -10.98 -9.73 1.19
CA ILE A 68 -10.61 -8.30 1.15
C ILE A 68 -10.24 -7.88 -0.28
N TYR A 69 -9.44 -8.71 -0.95
CA TYR A 69 -9.04 -8.45 -2.34
C TYR A 69 -10.06 -8.90 -3.38
N GLY A 70 -11.20 -9.49 -3.00
CA GLY A 70 -12.22 -9.94 -3.95
C GLY A 70 -11.78 -11.08 -4.88
N VAL A 71 -10.88 -11.97 -4.41
CA VAL A 71 -10.37 -13.11 -5.17
C VAL A 71 -10.68 -14.46 -4.50
N SER A 72 -10.48 -15.56 -5.22
CA SER A 72 -10.56 -16.90 -4.62
C SER A 72 -9.37 -17.15 -3.68
N PRO A 73 -9.55 -17.91 -2.58
CA PRO A 73 -8.43 -18.29 -1.71
C PRO A 73 -7.30 -19.00 -2.47
N SER A 74 -7.60 -19.78 -3.52
CA SER A 74 -6.58 -20.42 -4.36
C SER A 74 -5.61 -19.44 -5.04
N ARG A 75 -5.98 -18.16 -5.20
CA ARG A 75 -5.13 -17.08 -5.74
C ARG A 75 -4.27 -16.40 -4.69
N THR A 76 -4.39 -16.80 -3.42
CA THR A 76 -3.63 -16.25 -2.30
C THR A 76 -2.60 -17.27 -1.85
N ILE A 77 -1.33 -16.97 -2.08
CA ILE A 77 -0.21 -17.89 -1.83
C ILE A 77 0.55 -17.39 -0.61
N SER A 78 0.80 -18.28 0.35
CA SER A 78 1.62 -18.01 1.53
C SER A 78 3.08 -17.80 1.12
N ILE A 79 3.70 -16.71 1.56
CA ILE A 79 5.13 -16.47 1.45
C ILE A 79 5.72 -16.22 2.83
N SER A 80 6.65 -17.07 3.23
CA SER A 80 7.30 -16.98 4.54
C SER A 80 8.24 -15.77 4.55
N SER A 81 8.00 -14.80 5.41
CA SER A 81 9.05 -13.86 5.85
C SER A 81 9.56 -14.35 7.21
N ALA A 82 10.84 -14.08 7.53
CA ALA A 82 11.60 -14.67 8.64
C ALA A 82 10.81 -14.96 9.95
N SER A 83 9.86 -14.11 10.35
CA SER A 83 9.03 -14.29 11.54
C SER A 83 7.52 -14.10 11.32
N ARG A 84 7.06 -13.91 10.07
CA ARG A 84 5.66 -13.57 9.75
C ARG A 84 5.22 -14.22 8.44
N GLN A 85 4.01 -14.77 8.45
CA GLN A 85 3.38 -15.34 7.27
C GLN A 85 2.74 -14.23 6.43
N ASP A 86 3.45 -13.80 5.39
CA ASP A 86 2.94 -12.85 4.39
C ASP A 86 2.26 -13.60 3.24
N TYR A 87 1.67 -12.85 2.30
CA TYR A 87 0.94 -13.43 1.18
C TYR A 87 1.23 -12.73 -0.16
N LEU A 88 1.13 -13.50 -1.25
CA LEU A 88 1.01 -12.99 -2.61
C LEU A 88 -0.43 -13.21 -3.08
N VAL A 89 -1.13 -12.13 -3.41
CA VAL A 89 -2.50 -12.17 -3.92
C VAL A 89 -2.47 -12.00 -5.44
N THR A 90 -2.89 -13.03 -6.18
CA THR A 90 -2.85 -13.02 -7.65
C THR A 90 -4.14 -12.45 -8.24
N VAL A 91 -4.02 -11.33 -8.94
CA VAL A 91 -5.15 -10.54 -9.44
C VAL A 91 -5.13 -10.39 -10.96
N PRO A 92 -6.30 -10.28 -11.62
CA PRO A 92 -6.38 -9.90 -13.04
C PRO A 92 -6.04 -8.42 -13.19
N CYS A 93 -4.80 -8.14 -13.58
CA CYS A 93 -4.28 -6.81 -13.80
C CYS A 93 -4.62 -6.33 -15.22
N SER A 94 -5.05 -5.07 -15.37
CA SER A 94 -5.51 -4.56 -16.66
C SER A 94 -5.10 -3.11 -16.90
N CYS A 95 -4.73 -2.79 -18.14
CA CYS A 95 -4.43 -1.43 -18.56
C CYS A 95 -5.72 -0.60 -18.64
N LYS A 96 -5.79 0.48 -17.87
CA LYS A 96 -6.96 1.36 -17.74
C LYS A 96 -6.54 2.83 -17.72
N ASN A 97 -7.50 3.70 -17.95
CA ASN A 97 -7.38 5.13 -17.68
C ASN A 97 -8.26 5.46 -16.46
N ILE A 98 -7.62 5.83 -15.35
CA ILE A 98 -8.28 6.25 -14.12
C ILE A 98 -8.07 7.75 -13.97
N ASN A 99 -9.14 8.53 -14.23
CA ASN A 99 -9.15 9.99 -14.12
C ASN A 99 -7.94 10.70 -14.78
N GLY A 100 -7.62 10.31 -16.02
CA GLY A 100 -6.50 10.86 -16.79
C GLY A 100 -5.16 10.13 -16.61
N THR A 101 -5.05 9.23 -15.63
CA THR A 101 -3.86 8.43 -15.39
C THR A 101 -3.96 7.09 -16.11
N VAL A 102 -3.11 6.87 -17.11
CA VAL A 102 -3.06 5.62 -17.87
C VAL A 102 -2.01 4.70 -17.28
N GLY A 103 -2.43 3.50 -16.86
CA GLY A 103 -1.56 2.52 -16.24
C GLY A 103 -2.27 1.19 -16.01
N TYR A 104 -1.53 0.24 -15.43
CA TYR A 104 -2.09 -1.05 -15.04
C TYR A 104 -2.69 -1.00 -13.63
N PHE A 105 -3.96 -1.40 -13.52
CA PHE A 105 -4.71 -1.41 -12.27
C PHE A 105 -5.53 -2.68 -12.10
N TYR A 106 -5.74 -3.04 -10.84
CA TYR A 106 -6.74 -3.98 -10.37
C TYR A 106 -7.72 -3.26 -9.43
N ASP A 107 -9.01 -3.56 -9.53
CA ASP A 107 -10.03 -2.91 -8.72
C ASP A 107 -10.52 -3.88 -7.64
N ALA A 108 -10.24 -3.58 -6.38
CA ALA A 108 -10.86 -4.28 -5.25
C ALA A 108 -12.04 -3.46 -4.72
N ILE A 109 -13.16 -4.12 -4.43
CA ILE A 109 -14.35 -3.45 -3.91
C ILE A 109 -14.30 -3.42 -2.39
N HIS A 110 -14.27 -2.22 -1.80
CA HIS A 110 -14.32 -2.01 -0.37
C HIS A 110 -15.66 -1.41 0.04
N ASN A 111 -16.32 -1.99 1.05
CA ASN A 111 -17.54 -1.42 1.60
C ASN A 111 -17.18 -0.42 2.71
N VAL A 112 -17.36 0.87 2.44
CA VAL A 112 -16.90 1.93 3.32
C VAL A 112 -17.74 1.96 4.60
N SER A 113 -17.06 1.88 5.74
CA SER A 113 -17.68 1.99 7.06
C SER A 113 -17.69 3.42 7.58
N GLN A 114 -18.58 3.71 8.53
CA GLN A 114 -18.71 5.04 9.12
C GLN A 114 -17.38 5.48 9.77
N GLY A 115 -16.88 6.66 9.38
CA GLY A 115 -15.66 7.24 9.94
C GLY A 115 -14.36 6.68 9.36
N GLU A 116 -14.41 5.78 8.38
CA GLU A 116 -13.21 5.37 7.66
C GLU A 116 -12.65 6.51 6.81
N MET A 117 -11.32 6.57 6.79
CA MET A 117 -10.56 7.49 5.94
C MET A 117 -9.90 6.69 4.83
N PHE A 118 -10.00 7.16 3.58
CA PHE A 118 -9.40 6.47 2.43
C PHE A 118 -7.93 6.10 2.68
N PHE A 119 -7.14 7.03 3.23
CA PHE A 119 -5.70 6.81 3.48
C PHE A 119 -5.44 5.68 4.46
N ASN A 120 -6.28 5.56 5.50
CA ASN A 120 -6.15 4.49 6.48
C ASN A 120 -6.51 3.16 5.84
N VAL A 121 -7.59 3.11 5.05
CA VAL A 121 -7.98 1.91 4.30
C VAL A 121 -6.88 1.51 3.30
N SER A 122 -6.35 2.45 2.53
CA SER A 122 -5.23 2.19 1.62
C SER A 122 -4.04 1.64 2.39
N ALA A 123 -3.55 2.34 3.42
CA ALA A 123 -2.34 1.98 4.15
C ALA A 123 -2.47 0.68 4.96
N GLN A 124 -3.59 0.47 5.66
CA GLN A 124 -3.77 -0.62 6.62
C GLN A 124 -4.36 -1.87 5.96
N ILE A 125 -5.37 -1.72 5.10
CA ILE A 125 -6.07 -2.86 4.50
C ILE A 125 -5.37 -3.32 3.21
N PHE A 126 -4.91 -2.37 2.40
CA PHE A 126 -4.30 -2.66 1.08
C PHE A 126 -2.79 -2.39 1.03
N ASN A 127 -2.13 -2.31 2.19
CA ASN A 127 -0.69 -2.05 2.36
C ASN A 127 -0.15 -0.84 1.56
N GLY A 128 -0.94 0.20 1.39
CA GLY A 128 -0.57 1.41 0.67
C GLY A 128 -0.41 1.21 -0.83
N GLN A 129 -1.09 0.24 -1.44
CA GLN A 129 -0.96 -0.05 -2.88
C GLN A 129 -2.05 0.61 -3.74
N VAL A 130 -2.94 1.38 -3.13
CA VAL A 130 -4.07 2.01 -3.81
C VAL A 130 -3.63 3.35 -4.39
N TRP A 131 -3.89 3.52 -5.69
CA TRP A 131 -3.72 4.76 -6.41
C TRP A 131 -4.69 5.82 -5.90
N TRP A 132 -4.14 6.98 -5.50
CA TRP A 132 -4.95 8.09 -5.05
C TRP A 132 -5.48 8.89 -6.22
N VAL A 133 -6.79 9.12 -6.21
CA VAL A 133 -7.48 9.97 -7.19
C VAL A 133 -8.22 11.05 -6.44
N GLU A 134 -7.70 12.28 -6.48
CA GLU A 134 -8.22 13.40 -5.69
C GLU A 134 -9.73 13.66 -5.91
N ASN A 135 -10.22 13.48 -7.14
CA ASN A 135 -11.63 13.67 -7.47
C ASN A 135 -12.54 12.54 -6.96
N GLU A 136 -12.02 11.32 -6.88
CA GLU A 136 -12.79 10.15 -6.43
C GLU A 136 -12.78 10.01 -4.91
N ALA A 137 -11.79 10.58 -4.23
CA ALA A 137 -11.72 10.65 -2.77
C ALA A 137 -13.03 11.13 -2.11
N ARG A 138 -13.70 12.09 -2.74
CA ARG A 138 -14.98 12.66 -2.27
C ARG A 138 -16.14 11.67 -2.36
N LEU A 139 -15.97 10.59 -3.13
CA LEU A 139 -16.94 9.50 -3.29
C LEU A 139 -16.74 8.40 -2.24
N PHE A 140 -15.66 8.46 -1.45
CA PHE A 140 -15.38 7.53 -0.35
C PHE A 140 -16.32 7.80 0.84
N ASN A 141 -17.58 7.36 0.72
CA ASN A 141 -18.65 7.65 1.67
C ASN A 141 -19.20 6.36 2.30
N PRO A 142 -19.52 6.38 3.62
CA PRO A 142 -20.06 5.22 4.31
C PRO A 142 -21.32 4.63 3.65
N GLY A 143 -21.44 3.30 3.68
CA GLY A 143 -22.57 2.56 3.14
C GLY A 143 -22.54 2.34 1.62
N TYR A 144 -21.49 2.80 0.95
CA TYR A 144 -21.27 2.56 -0.48
C TYR A 144 -20.06 1.65 -0.71
N ASN A 145 -20.18 0.85 -1.76
CA ASN A 145 -19.04 0.11 -2.30
C ASN A 145 -18.15 1.08 -3.08
N PHE A 146 -16.91 1.22 -2.64
CA PHE A 146 -15.87 2.02 -3.28
C PHE A 146 -14.86 1.13 -4.00
N SER A 147 -14.47 1.52 -5.21
CA SER A 147 -13.46 0.80 -5.99
C SER A 147 -12.07 1.28 -5.61
N MET A 148 -11.32 0.46 -4.89
CA MET A 148 -9.92 0.72 -4.56
C MET A 148 -9.05 0.32 -5.77
N HIS A 149 -8.49 1.31 -6.46
CA HIS A 149 -7.63 1.10 -7.64
C HIS A 149 -6.21 0.71 -7.24
N LEU A 150 -5.91 -0.58 -7.16
CA LEU A 150 -4.59 -1.08 -6.80
C LEU A 150 -3.64 -1.08 -8.00
N LEU A 151 -2.44 -0.55 -7.79
CA LEU A 151 -1.39 -0.61 -8.79
C LEU A 151 -0.95 -2.05 -9.04
N CYS A 152 -0.76 -2.39 -10.31
CA CYS A 152 -0.19 -3.66 -10.74
C CYS A 152 0.60 -3.44 -12.03
N GLY A 153 1.13 -4.51 -12.64
CA GLY A 153 1.86 -4.39 -13.90
C GLY A 153 1.82 -5.66 -14.73
N CYS A 154 2.07 -5.50 -16.03
CA CYS A 154 2.22 -6.59 -16.97
C CYS A 154 3.60 -6.55 -17.62
N THR A 155 4.16 -7.72 -17.88
CA THR A 155 5.42 -7.90 -18.62
C THR A 155 5.17 -8.71 -19.89
N ARG A 156 6.03 -8.53 -20.89
CA ARG A 156 5.98 -9.30 -22.15
C ARG A 156 6.35 -10.77 -21.92
N SER A 157 7.16 -11.05 -20.90
CA SER A 157 7.59 -12.41 -20.60
C SER A 157 6.47 -13.21 -19.96
N LYS A 158 6.11 -14.34 -20.58
CA LYS A 158 5.11 -15.26 -20.02
C LYS A 158 5.61 -16.06 -18.82
N SER A 159 6.93 -16.07 -18.57
CA SER A 159 7.55 -16.75 -17.43
C SER A 159 7.77 -15.85 -16.21
N GLN A 160 7.38 -14.57 -16.30
CA GLN A 160 7.54 -13.60 -15.22
C GLN A 160 6.17 -13.03 -14.82
N ILE A 161 6.04 -12.73 -13.54
CA ILE A 161 4.89 -12.01 -12.98
C ILE A 161 5.41 -10.73 -12.32
N VAL A 162 4.70 -9.62 -12.52
CA VAL A 162 5.02 -8.38 -11.81
C VAL A 162 4.37 -8.43 -10.43
N VAL A 163 5.15 -8.08 -9.41
CA VAL A 163 4.68 -8.00 -8.03
C VAL A 163 4.64 -6.54 -7.60
N THR A 164 3.48 -6.07 -7.15
CA THR A 164 3.37 -4.79 -6.45
C THR A 164 3.83 -5.00 -5.01
N TYR A 165 4.85 -4.25 -4.60
CA TYR A 165 5.48 -4.39 -3.30
C TYR A 165 5.66 -3.02 -2.65
N THR A 166 5.18 -2.88 -1.41
CA THR A 166 5.41 -1.69 -0.60
C THR A 166 6.66 -1.90 0.22
N VAL A 167 7.69 -1.08 -0.04
CA VAL A 167 8.97 -1.14 0.68
C VAL A 167 8.74 -0.95 2.18
N GLN A 168 9.24 -1.89 2.98
CA GLN A 168 9.16 -1.90 4.42
C GLN A 168 10.40 -1.25 5.04
N LEU A 169 10.28 -0.85 6.30
CA LEU A 169 11.41 -0.36 7.06
C LEU A 169 12.51 -1.44 7.09
N HIS A 170 13.75 -1.03 6.79
CA HIS A 170 14.94 -1.89 6.70
C HIS A 170 15.02 -2.82 5.48
N ASP A 171 14.08 -2.76 4.53
CA ASP A 171 14.28 -3.48 3.27
C ASP A 171 15.46 -2.91 2.49
N THR A 172 16.27 -3.81 1.92
CA THR A 172 17.19 -3.47 0.84
C THR A 172 16.68 -4.03 -0.48
N LEU A 173 17.20 -3.52 -1.61
CA LEU A 173 16.85 -4.07 -2.93
C LEU A 173 17.17 -5.56 -3.04
N SER A 174 18.28 -6.00 -2.43
CA SER A 174 18.71 -7.39 -2.41
C SER A 174 17.79 -8.28 -1.58
N ASP A 175 17.28 -7.78 -0.45
CA ASP A 175 16.32 -8.51 0.37
C ASP A 175 14.99 -8.69 -0.36
N ILE A 176 14.49 -7.62 -0.99
CA ILE A 176 13.28 -7.65 -1.79
C ILE A 176 13.46 -8.62 -2.97
N SER A 177 14.59 -8.55 -3.67
CA SER A 177 14.82 -9.41 -4.83
C SER A 177 14.93 -10.88 -4.43
N SER A 178 15.65 -11.19 -3.35
CA SER A 178 15.74 -12.54 -2.81
C SER A 178 14.37 -13.06 -2.38
N ARG A 179 13.56 -12.23 -1.72
CA ARG A 179 12.20 -12.59 -1.26
C ARG A 179 11.28 -12.90 -2.43
N LEU A 180 11.34 -12.11 -3.49
CA LEU A 180 10.45 -12.22 -4.66
C LEU A 180 11.04 -13.06 -5.79
N SER A 181 12.15 -13.77 -5.55
CA SER A 181 12.86 -14.55 -6.56
C SER A 181 13.17 -13.74 -7.84
N SER A 182 13.58 -12.49 -7.67
CA SER A 182 13.95 -11.56 -8.73
C SER A 182 15.42 -11.14 -8.62
N THR A 183 15.90 -10.35 -9.59
CA THR A 183 17.27 -9.86 -9.65
C THR A 183 17.31 -8.34 -9.43
N VAL A 184 18.27 -7.87 -8.65
CA VAL A 184 18.59 -6.43 -8.59
C VAL A 184 19.34 -6.05 -9.85
N GLY A 185 18.68 -5.30 -10.73
CA GLY A 185 19.22 -4.84 -12.00
C GLY A 185 18.14 -4.79 -13.05
N GLY A 186 17.85 -3.59 -13.56
CA GLY A 186 17.14 -3.47 -14.82
C GLY A 186 18.00 -4.11 -15.90
N THR A 187 17.43 -5.00 -16.69
CA THR A 187 18.06 -5.44 -17.94
C THR A 187 18.39 -4.19 -18.74
N LEU A 188 19.65 -3.75 -18.71
CA LEU A 188 20.25 -3.03 -19.82
C LEU A 188 20.25 -4.05 -20.96
N VAL A 189 19.27 -3.95 -21.84
CA VAL A 189 19.34 -4.65 -23.12
C VAL A 189 20.42 -3.90 -23.91
N PRO A 190 21.53 -4.56 -24.30
CA PRO A 190 22.51 -3.96 -25.20
C PRO A 190 21.90 -3.65 -26.58
#